data_AF-A0A7J8RN67-F1
#
_entry.id   AF-A0A7J8RN67-F1
#
_cell.length_a   1.000
_cell.length_b   1.000
_cell.length_c   1.000
_cell.angle_alpha   90.00
_cell.angle_beta   90.00
_cell.angle_gamma   90.00
#
_symmetry.space_group_name_H-M   'P 1'
#
loop_
_entity.id
_entity.type
_entity.pdbx_description
1 polymer ?
#
loop_
_entity_poly.entity_id
_entity_poly.type
_entity_poly.pdbx_seq_one_letter_code
_entity_poly.pdbx_strand_id
1 'polypeptide(L)'
;MQSKGVTQIPGRMSFIGTLGFMTKVSQQFDKSRKVSGPRALHPSQWGMLCPCDTPEGEGCGLDKNLALTTLVTTDEDEGPLSCYCLGVEDMELLLGEELHTPNSFLVMLNGLILGKHRRPQ
;
A
#
# COMPACT_ATOMS: atom_id res chain seq x y z
N MET A 1 11.56 16.32 -9.03
CA MET A 1 10.85 15.16 -9.64
C MET A 1 10.08 15.68 -10.85
N GLN A 2 10.44 15.34 -12.09
CA GLN A 2 9.66 15.70 -13.28
C GLN A 2 8.84 14.48 -13.70
N SER A 3 7.57 14.45 -13.32
CA SER A 3 6.62 13.40 -13.71
C SER A 3 5.84 13.86 -14.95
N LYS A 4 5.85 13.06 -16.01
CA LYS A 4 5.01 13.27 -17.20
C LYS A 4 3.76 12.40 -17.08
N GLY A 5 2.63 12.91 -17.57
CA GLY A 5 1.38 12.13 -17.64
C GLY A 5 0.63 11.98 -16.32
N VAL A 6 0.90 12.84 -15.32
CA VAL A 6 0.14 12.88 -14.05
C VAL A 6 -1.30 13.32 -14.30
N THR A 7 -1.49 14.37 -15.10
CA THR A 7 -2.80 14.85 -15.54
C THR A 7 -3.00 14.50 -17.01
N GLN A 8 -4.19 14.02 -17.33
CA GLN A 8 -4.59 13.61 -18.67
C GLN A 8 -6.04 14.02 -18.90
N ILE A 9 -6.42 14.25 -20.15
CA ILE A 9 -7.81 14.56 -20.50
C ILE A 9 -8.65 13.28 -20.35
N PRO A 10 -9.77 13.30 -19.60
CA PRO A 10 -10.60 12.12 -19.41
C PRO A 10 -11.22 11.65 -20.73
N GLY A 11 -11.13 10.36 -21.01
CA GLY A 11 -11.76 9.74 -22.18
C GLY A 11 -13.29 9.75 -22.06
N ARG A 12 -13.99 10.32 -23.05
CA ARG A 12 -15.46 10.46 -23.08
C ARG A 12 -16.11 9.61 -24.18
N MET A 13 -15.63 8.39 -24.36
CA MET A 13 -16.13 7.47 -25.38
C MET A 13 -17.41 6.75 -24.94
N SER A 14 -17.52 6.44 -23.64
CA SER A 14 -18.69 5.79 -23.04
C SER A 14 -18.72 6.08 -21.54
N PHE A 15 -19.88 5.89 -20.91
CA PHE A 15 -20.03 6.05 -19.45
C PHE A 15 -19.03 5.19 -18.68
N ILE A 16 -18.92 3.91 -19.03
CA ILE A 16 -18.00 2.97 -18.38
C ILE A 16 -16.53 3.32 -18.66
N GLY A 17 -16.22 3.81 -19.86
CA GLY A 17 -14.87 4.25 -20.23
C GLY A 17 -14.41 5.45 -19.41
N THR A 18 -15.31 6.41 -19.15
CA THR A 18 -15.00 7.54 -18.26
C THR A 18 -14.82 7.09 -16.82
N LEU A 19 -15.66 6.17 -16.32
CA LEU A 19 -15.50 5.61 -14.97
C LEU A 19 -14.16 4.87 -14.82
N GLY A 20 -13.81 4.00 -15.77
CA GLY A 20 -12.53 3.29 -15.78
C GLY A 20 -11.33 4.23 -15.88
N PHE A 21 -11.47 5.38 -16.55
CA PHE A 21 -10.42 6.41 -16.57
C PHE A 21 -10.20 7.03 -15.19
N MET A 22 -11.26 7.24 -14.40
CA MET A 22 -11.16 7.83 -13.06
C MET A 22 -10.57 6.86 -12.02
N THR A 23 -10.79 5.56 -12.18
CA THR A 23 -10.28 4.52 -11.26
C THR A 23 -8.91 3.98 -11.67
N LYS A 24 -8.28 4.56 -12.70
CA LYS A 24 -7.01 4.11 -13.24
C LYS A 24 -5.84 4.48 -12.32
N VAL A 25 -5.03 3.48 -11.98
CA VAL A 25 -3.75 3.57 -11.29
C VAL A 25 -2.64 3.35 -12.31
N SER A 26 -1.73 4.32 -12.42
CA SER A 26 -0.59 4.27 -13.35
C SER A 26 0.71 4.08 -12.57
N GLN A 27 1.41 2.98 -12.81
CA GLN A 27 2.64 2.68 -12.09
C GLN A 27 3.83 3.48 -12.67
N GLN A 28 4.68 4.03 -11.80
CA GLN A 28 5.89 4.78 -12.20
C GLN A 28 7.01 3.81 -12.61
N PHE A 29 6.80 3.09 -13.71
CA PHE A 29 7.78 2.20 -14.29
C PHE A 29 8.05 2.59 -15.75
N ASP A 30 9.28 2.37 -16.19
CA ASP A 30 9.67 2.61 -17.57
C ASP A 30 8.94 1.61 -18.49
N LYS A 31 7.93 2.10 -19.21
CA LYS A 31 7.06 1.30 -20.08
C LYS A 31 7.84 0.61 -21.21
N SER A 32 8.98 1.20 -21.63
CA SER A 32 9.81 0.67 -22.72
C SER A 32 10.54 -0.63 -22.35
N ARG A 33 10.73 -0.89 -21.05
CA ARG A 33 11.43 -2.08 -20.56
C ARG A 33 10.52 -3.30 -20.59
N LYS A 34 11.01 -4.37 -21.20
CA LYS A 34 10.35 -5.69 -21.28
C LYS A 34 10.66 -6.54 -20.03
N VAL A 35 10.35 -6.01 -18.84
CA VAL A 35 10.48 -6.73 -17.57
C VAL A 35 9.12 -7.26 -17.15
N SER A 36 9.02 -8.57 -16.87
CA SER A 36 7.77 -9.24 -16.52
C SER A 36 7.32 -9.01 -15.07
N GLY A 37 8.26 -8.85 -14.13
CA GLY A 37 7.98 -8.70 -12.70
C GLY A 37 6.88 -7.69 -12.34
N PRO A 38 7.01 -6.39 -12.67
CA PRO A 38 6.00 -5.40 -12.33
C PRO A 38 4.70 -5.54 -13.13
N ARG A 39 4.72 -6.28 -14.25
CA ARG A 39 3.57 -6.50 -15.12
C ARG A 39 2.74 -7.71 -14.68
N ALA A 40 3.34 -8.63 -13.95
CA ALA A 40 2.66 -9.81 -13.45
C ALA A 40 1.57 -9.42 -12.44
N LEU A 41 0.44 -10.13 -12.49
CA LEU A 41 -0.60 -10.04 -11.47
C LEU A 41 -0.06 -10.68 -10.19
N HIS A 42 -0.05 -9.92 -9.09
CA HIS A 42 0.44 -10.42 -7.80
C HIS A 42 -0.76 -10.75 -6.88
N PRO A 43 -0.76 -11.90 -6.18
CA PRO A 43 -1.90 -12.31 -5.34
C PRO A 43 -2.29 -11.30 -4.25
N SER A 44 -1.36 -10.47 -3.77
CA SER A 44 -1.67 -9.40 -2.79
C SER A 44 -2.58 -8.30 -3.32
N GLN A 45 -2.87 -8.26 -4.63
CA GLN A 45 -3.75 -7.28 -5.25
C GLN A 45 -5.23 -7.66 -5.16
N TRP A 46 -5.53 -8.88 -4.68
CA TRP A 46 -6.89 -9.37 -4.53
C TRP A 46 -7.75 -8.40 -3.69
N GLY A 47 -8.90 -8.00 -4.23
CA GLY A 47 -9.82 -7.07 -3.58
C GLY A 47 -9.42 -5.59 -3.65
N MET A 48 -8.22 -5.26 -4.13
CA MET A 48 -7.72 -3.88 -4.27
C MET A 48 -7.65 -3.43 -5.72
N LEU A 49 -7.23 -4.31 -6.64
CA LEU A 49 -7.15 -4.03 -8.07
C LEU A 49 -7.96 -5.05 -8.87
N CYS A 50 -8.54 -4.60 -9.98
CA CYS A 50 -9.19 -5.49 -10.94
C CYS A 50 -8.14 -6.39 -11.63
N PRO A 51 -8.29 -7.73 -11.62
CA PRO A 51 -7.32 -8.62 -12.24
C PRO A 51 -7.37 -8.60 -13.78
N CYS A 52 -8.45 -8.08 -14.37
CA CYS A 52 -8.70 -8.14 -15.81
C CYS A 52 -8.60 -6.77 -16.51
N ASP A 53 -8.85 -5.68 -15.80
CA ASP A 53 -8.95 -4.33 -16.40
C ASP A 53 -7.55 -3.68 -16.48
N THR A 54 -6.82 -4.07 -17.53
CA THR A 54 -5.52 -3.54 -17.94
C THR A 54 -5.54 -3.35 -19.46
N PRO A 55 -4.95 -2.27 -19.99
CA PRO A 55 -4.79 -2.15 -21.44
C PRO A 55 -3.81 -3.21 -21.95
N GLU A 56 -3.95 -3.57 -23.22
CA GLU A 56 -2.97 -4.42 -23.92
C GLU A 56 -1.74 -3.61 -24.35
N GLY A 57 -0.69 -4.32 -24.78
CA GLY A 57 0.54 -3.71 -25.31
C GLY A 57 1.50 -3.21 -24.22
N GLU A 58 2.14 -2.07 -24.46
CA GLU A 58 3.22 -1.55 -23.61
C GLU A 58 2.76 -1.18 -22.18
N GLY A 59 1.48 -0.84 -22.02
CA GLY A 59 0.86 -0.54 -20.73
C GLY A 59 0.40 -1.77 -19.94
N CYS A 60 0.44 -2.97 -20.54
CA CYS A 60 -0.09 -4.18 -19.93
C CYS A 60 0.59 -4.49 -18.60
N GLY A 61 -0.22 -4.60 -17.55
CA GLY A 61 0.21 -4.86 -16.18
C GLY A 61 0.85 -3.67 -15.45
N LEU A 62 1.02 -2.51 -16.10
CA LEU A 62 1.52 -1.27 -15.48
C LEU A 62 0.42 -0.26 -15.21
N ASP A 63 -0.56 -0.22 -16.11
CA ASP A 63 -1.78 0.55 -15.97
C ASP A 63 -2.87 -0.43 -15.48
N LYS A 64 -3.44 -0.19 -14.30
CA LYS A 64 -4.46 -1.07 -13.67
C LYS A 64 -5.60 -0.24 -13.13
N ASN A 65 -6.73 -0.87 -12.85
CA ASN A 65 -7.89 -0.20 -12.25
C ASN A 65 -8.17 -0.70 -10.83
N LEU A 66 -8.65 0.19 -9.95
CA LEU A 66 -9.12 -0.17 -8.61
C LEU A 66 -10.32 -1.12 -8.67
N ALA A 67 -10.47 -1.97 -7.66
CA ALA A 67 -11.68 -2.77 -7.48
C ALA A 67 -12.83 -1.92 -6.91
N LEU A 68 -14.06 -2.40 -7.01
CA LEU A 68 -15.27 -1.62 -6.69
C LEU A 68 -15.35 -1.14 -5.23
N THR A 69 -14.83 -1.93 -4.29
CA THR A 69 -14.93 -1.66 -2.84
C THR A 69 -13.63 -1.13 -2.25
N THR A 70 -12.68 -0.71 -3.10
CA THR A 70 -11.38 -0.25 -2.65
C THR A 70 -11.45 1.14 -2.04
N LEU A 71 -10.78 1.33 -0.90
CA LEU A 71 -10.58 2.62 -0.25
C LEU A 71 -9.08 2.91 -0.15
N VAL A 72 -8.67 4.13 -0.52
CA VAL A 72 -7.30 4.62 -0.31
C VAL A 72 -7.27 5.38 1.01
N THR A 73 -6.39 4.97 1.91
CA THR A 73 -6.21 5.61 3.22
C THR A 73 -5.66 7.03 3.05
N THR A 74 -6.17 7.95 3.85
CA THR A 74 -5.60 9.28 4.03
C THR A 74 -4.63 9.29 5.21
N ASP A 75 -3.76 10.30 5.24
CA ASP A 75 -2.86 10.52 6.37
C ASP A 75 -3.65 11.01 7.58
N GLU A 76 -3.30 10.52 8.76
CA GLU A 76 -3.97 10.84 10.03
C GLU A 76 -2.90 11.02 11.11
N ASP A 77 -3.11 11.97 12.03
CA ASP A 77 -2.16 12.23 13.11
C ASP A 77 -1.98 11.00 14.02
N GLU A 78 -0.73 10.68 14.35
CA GLU A 78 -0.37 9.54 15.21
C GLU A 78 -0.78 9.72 16.68
N GLY A 79 -1.24 10.92 17.07
CA GLY A 79 -1.42 11.38 18.44
C GLY A 79 -2.19 10.46 19.40
N PRO A 80 -3.36 9.89 19.04
CA PRO A 80 -4.13 9.05 19.97
C PRO A 80 -3.77 7.55 19.93
N LEU A 81 -2.79 7.12 19.12
CA LEU A 81 -2.34 5.72 19.03
C LEU A 81 -1.34 5.36 20.14
N SER A 82 -1.57 5.81 21.38
CA SER A 82 -0.70 5.47 22.51
C SER A 82 -0.91 4.00 22.91
N CYS A 83 -0.24 3.09 22.20
CA CYS A 83 -0.24 1.66 22.50
C CYS A 83 0.28 1.36 23.93
N TYR A 84 0.91 2.33 24.59
CA TYR A 84 1.27 2.28 26.01
C TYR A 84 0.07 1.96 26.92
N CYS A 85 -1.12 2.51 26.63
CA CYS A 85 -2.34 2.21 27.39
C CYS A 85 -2.84 0.76 27.18
N LEU A 86 -2.35 0.08 26.15
CA LEU A 86 -2.66 -1.32 25.82
C LEU A 86 -1.61 -2.29 26.39
N GLY A 87 -0.64 -1.81 27.18
CA GLY A 87 0.37 -2.67 27.82
C GLY A 87 1.63 -2.87 26.99
N VAL A 88 1.92 -1.95 26.07
CA VAL A 88 3.25 -1.85 25.44
C VAL A 88 4.23 -1.21 26.41
N GLU A 89 5.34 -1.89 26.66
CA GLU A 89 6.46 -1.41 27.45
C GLU A 89 7.37 -0.56 26.54
N ASP A 90 7.67 0.66 26.97
CA ASP A 90 8.49 1.60 26.20
C ASP A 90 9.89 1.03 25.94
N MET A 91 10.37 1.20 24.71
CA MET A 91 11.71 0.79 24.31
C MET A 91 12.83 1.37 25.19
N GLU A 92 12.69 2.60 25.70
CA GLU A 92 13.71 3.24 26.55
C GLU A 92 13.86 2.57 27.92
N LEU A 93 12.83 1.84 28.36
CA LEU A 93 12.82 1.14 29.64
C LEU A 93 13.36 -0.30 29.54
N LEU A 94 13.61 -0.79 28.33
CA LEU A 94 13.98 -2.18 28.07
C LEU A 94 15.47 -2.36 27.89
N LEU A 95 16.01 -3.38 28.54
CA LEU A 95 17.37 -3.85 28.29
C LEU A 95 17.40 -4.75 27.04
N GLY A 96 18.56 -4.83 26.38
CA GLY A 96 18.73 -5.66 25.17
C GLY A 96 18.39 -7.14 25.40
N GLU A 97 18.67 -7.67 26.59
CA GLU A 97 18.29 -9.05 26.96
C GLU A 97 16.77 -9.24 27.02
N GLU A 98 16.05 -8.20 27.47
CA GLU A 98 14.59 -8.24 27.61
C GLU A 98 13.87 -8.25 26.28
N LEU A 99 14.46 -7.73 25.21
CA LEU A 99 13.89 -7.80 23.86
C LEU A 99 13.88 -9.23 23.31
N HIS A 100 14.88 -10.04 23.69
CA HIS A 100 15.03 -11.42 23.25
C HIS A 100 14.41 -12.45 24.22
N THR A 101 13.72 -11.98 25.27
CA THR A 101 13.00 -12.87 26.18
C THR A 101 11.90 -13.64 25.45
N PRO A 102 11.59 -14.89 25.87
CA PRO A 102 10.44 -15.61 25.36
C PRO A 102 9.17 -14.79 25.60
N ASN A 103 8.24 -14.84 24.65
CA ASN A 103 6.99 -14.06 24.64
C ASN A 103 7.23 -12.53 24.56
N SER A 104 8.28 -12.10 23.86
CA SER A 104 8.51 -10.69 23.52
C SER A 104 8.05 -10.42 22.09
N PHE A 105 7.04 -9.57 21.91
CA PHE A 105 6.51 -9.20 20.60
C PHE A 105 6.76 -7.71 20.35
N LEU A 106 7.50 -7.40 19.28
CA LEU A 106 7.84 -6.02 18.93
C LEU A 106 6.63 -5.28 18.38
N VAL A 107 6.38 -4.07 18.91
CA VAL A 107 5.33 -3.19 18.44
C VAL A 107 5.97 -2.05 17.66
N MET A 108 5.54 -1.90 16.41
CA MET A 108 6.03 -0.89 15.49
C MET A 108 4.88 -0.01 15.01
N LEU A 109 5.10 1.30 15.00
CA LEU A 109 4.19 2.30 14.45
C LEU A 109 4.90 3.04 13.33
N ASN A 110 4.39 2.93 12.09
CA ASN A 110 4.93 3.59 10.89
C ASN A 110 6.45 3.38 10.68
N GLY A 111 6.99 2.24 11.12
CA GLY A 111 8.40 1.89 11.02
C GLY A 111 9.26 2.27 12.23
N LEU A 112 8.72 3.02 13.19
CA LEU A 112 9.35 3.29 14.48
C LEU A 112 9.04 2.17 15.46
N ILE A 113 10.07 1.70 16.17
CA ILE A 113 9.88 0.72 17.23
C ILE A 113 9.45 1.47 18.48
N LEU A 114 8.21 1.21 18.94
CA LEU A 114 7.69 1.81 20.16
C LEU A 114 8.15 1.04 21.41
N GLY A 115 8.29 -0.27 21.27
CA GLY A 115 8.65 -1.15 22.38
C GLY A 115 8.13 -2.56 22.19
N LYS A 116 7.87 -3.27 23.29
CA LYS A 116 7.38 -4.66 23.23
C LYS A 116 6.06 -4.83 23.97
N HIS A 117 5.31 -5.84 23.55
CA HIS A 117 4.19 -6.35 24.32
C HIS A 117 4.42 -7.82 24.64
N ARG A 118 4.09 -8.25 25.87
CA ARG A 118 4.24 -9.64 26.31
C ARG A 118 3.08 -10.54 25.88
N ARG A 119 1.90 -9.95 25.65
CA ARG A 119 0.65 -10.67 25.39
C ARG A 119 -0.26 -9.92 24.41
N PRO A 120 0.09 -9.88 23.11
CA PRO A 120 -0.68 -9.14 22.11
C PRO A 120 -2.03 -9.77 21.73
N GLN A 121 -2.34 -10.97 22.22
CA GLN A 121 -3.60 -11.68 22.01
C GLN A 121 -4.57 -11.48 23.17
#